data_AF-M4U888-F1
#
_entry.id   AF-M4U888-F1
#
_cell.length_a   1.000
_cell.length_b   1.000
_cell.length_c   1.000
_cell.angle_alpha   90.00
_cell.angle_beta   90.00
_cell.angle_gamma   90.00
#
_symmetry.space_group_name_H-M   'P 1'
#
loop_
_entity.id
_entity.type
_entity.pdbx_description
1 polymer ?
#
loop_
_entity_poly.entity_id
_entity_poly.type
_entity_poly.pdbx_seq_one_letter_code
_entity_poly.pdbx_strand_id
1 'polypeptide(L)'
;MNFFTSLFNKKKTPETRQLTRPNDLQLNDIFTFSDSFSLPEVMRKQQLQVININSIEFKHQHYSQIVAQGSSAQLIYLSFPNNAQHLMQLSLLLTRADVEALFDMQDFSEIFEAPGNAHLTSLLKQHSYADMLSDTYIQQEFMTTGYYHQQDFRNSPPPQFTEDEHGREFEYYTLTGGEEKRSIEIFIFENGDTDIYLSYLRPINEIAELWAKGE
;
A
#
# COMPACT_ATOMS: atom_id res chain seq x y z
N MET A 1 -0.60 -50.92 -42.35
CA MET A 1 -0.63 -50.67 -40.89
C MET A 1 -0.03 -49.30 -40.62
N ASN A 2 -0.64 -48.60 -39.67
CA ASN A 2 -0.65 -47.15 -39.43
C ASN A 2 0.73 -46.49 -39.25
N PHE A 3 0.96 -45.39 -39.98
CA PHE A 3 2.03 -44.42 -39.72
C PHE A 3 1.55 -42.97 -39.93
N PHE A 4 0.43 -42.58 -39.31
CA PHE A 4 0.06 -41.16 -39.18
C PHE A 4 -0.81 -40.95 -37.95
N THR A 5 -0.21 -40.90 -36.76
CA THR A 5 -0.91 -40.42 -35.57
C THR A 5 -0.03 -39.45 -34.80
N SER A 6 -0.55 -38.23 -34.69
CA SER A 6 -0.21 -37.21 -33.69
C SER A 6 0.92 -36.22 -34.04
N LEU A 7 0.56 -35.21 -34.85
CA LEU A 7 1.20 -33.89 -34.86
C LEU A 7 0.27 -32.78 -34.34
N PHE A 8 -0.80 -33.13 -33.61
CA PHE A 8 -1.71 -32.16 -33.00
C PHE A 8 -1.59 -32.18 -31.47
N ASN A 9 -0.38 -31.90 -30.97
CA ASN A 9 -0.25 -31.25 -29.67
C ASN A 9 -0.68 -29.80 -29.86
N LYS A 10 -2.00 -29.53 -29.82
CA LYS A 10 -2.49 -28.20 -29.48
C LYS A 10 -1.89 -27.89 -28.12
N LYS A 11 -0.81 -27.11 -28.07
CA LYS A 11 -0.43 -26.39 -26.87
C LYS A 11 -1.73 -25.71 -26.42
N LYS A 12 -2.31 -26.15 -25.30
CA LYS A 12 -3.36 -25.37 -24.64
C LYS A 12 -2.73 -23.99 -24.51
N THR A 13 -3.23 -23.03 -25.28
CA THR A 13 -2.94 -21.63 -25.00
C THR A 13 -3.26 -21.47 -23.53
N PRO A 14 -2.28 -21.08 -22.68
CA PRO A 14 -2.58 -20.90 -21.26
C PRO A 14 -3.81 -20.01 -21.18
N GLU A 15 -4.84 -20.46 -20.47
CA GLU A 15 -6.03 -19.63 -20.26
C GLU A 15 -5.53 -18.31 -19.68
N THR A 16 -5.74 -17.21 -20.41
CA THR A 16 -5.38 -15.88 -19.94
C THR A 16 -6.12 -15.67 -18.61
N ARG A 17 -5.37 -15.44 -17.53
CA ARG A 17 -5.94 -15.19 -16.20
C ARG A 17 -6.91 -14.02 -16.32
N GLN A 18 -8.15 -14.21 -15.90
CA GLN A 18 -9.12 -13.12 -15.85
C GLN A 18 -8.93 -12.32 -14.55
N LEU A 19 -8.41 -11.10 -14.67
CA LEU A 19 -8.29 -10.16 -13.57
C LEU A 19 -9.54 -9.28 -13.50
N THR A 20 -10.41 -9.52 -12.52
CA THR A 20 -11.70 -8.81 -12.40
C THR A 20 -11.82 -7.95 -11.15
N ARG A 21 -10.92 -8.13 -10.18
CA ARG A 21 -10.94 -7.41 -8.90
C ARG A 21 -9.55 -6.84 -8.60
N PRO A 22 -9.45 -5.59 -8.12
CA PRO A 22 -8.16 -5.03 -7.73
C PRO A 22 -7.43 -5.81 -6.62
N ASN A 23 -8.17 -6.40 -5.67
CA ASN A 23 -7.56 -7.22 -4.62
C ASN A 23 -6.98 -8.55 -5.15
N ASP A 24 -7.22 -8.91 -6.41
CA ASP A 24 -6.62 -10.10 -7.04
C ASP A 24 -5.32 -9.78 -7.78
N LEU A 25 -4.90 -8.51 -7.83
CA LEU A 25 -3.66 -8.06 -8.50
C LEU A 25 -2.45 -8.93 -8.10
N GLN A 26 -1.64 -9.26 -9.10
CA GLN A 26 -0.41 -10.04 -9.00
C GLN A 26 0.76 -9.27 -9.60
N LEU A 27 1.98 -9.73 -9.30
CA LEU A 27 3.20 -9.19 -9.88
C LEU A 27 3.11 -9.14 -11.42
N ASN A 28 3.46 -7.98 -11.98
CA ASN A 28 3.37 -7.61 -13.40
C ASN A 28 1.97 -7.38 -13.98
N ASP A 29 0.90 -7.45 -13.18
CA ASP A 29 -0.38 -6.94 -13.64
C ASP A 29 -0.34 -5.42 -13.77
N ILE A 30 -1.22 -4.89 -14.62
CA ILE A 30 -1.35 -3.46 -14.86
C ILE A 30 -2.74 -3.03 -14.42
N PHE A 31 -2.85 -1.83 -13.87
CA PHE A 31 -4.13 -1.19 -13.60
C PHE A 31 -4.05 0.30 -13.91
N THR A 32 -5.22 0.94 -14.07
CA THR A 32 -5.30 2.39 -14.33
C THR A 32 -6.31 3.02 -13.40
N PHE A 33 -5.92 4.13 -12.78
CA PHE A 33 -6.84 4.93 -11.98
C PHE A 33 -7.84 5.67 -12.86
N SER A 34 -9.00 5.97 -12.28
CA SER A 34 -10.03 6.78 -12.90
C SER A 34 -9.56 8.24 -13.10
N ASP A 35 -10.39 9.04 -13.78
CA ASP A 35 -10.21 10.48 -13.93
C ASP A 35 -10.90 11.29 -12.81
N SER A 36 -11.24 10.63 -11.69
CA SER A 36 -12.00 11.22 -10.60
C SER A 36 -11.25 12.41 -9.97
N PHE A 37 -11.96 13.52 -9.77
CA PHE A 37 -11.46 14.65 -8.99
C PHE A 37 -11.23 14.33 -7.50
N SER A 38 -11.66 13.14 -7.04
CA SER A 38 -11.37 12.65 -5.69
C SER A 38 -9.92 12.17 -5.53
N LEU A 39 -9.25 11.87 -6.65
CA LEU A 39 -7.85 11.47 -6.71
C LEU A 39 -6.94 12.69 -6.90
N PRO A 40 -5.76 12.69 -6.27
CA PRO A 40 -4.70 13.64 -6.55
C PRO A 40 -4.39 13.67 -8.04
N GLU A 41 -4.09 14.86 -8.57
CA GLU A 41 -3.77 15.04 -9.98
C GLU A 41 -2.64 14.12 -10.45
N VAL A 42 -1.66 13.87 -9.59
CA VAL A 42 -0.52 12.99 -9.85
C VAL A 42 -0.91 11.52 -10.06
N MET A 43 -2.11 11.09 -9.65
CA MET A 43 -2.61 9.72 -9.77
C MET A 43 -3.68 9.56 -10.85
N ARG A 44 -4.37 10.65 -11.27
CA ARG A 44 -5.48 10.57 -12.23
C ARG A 44 -5.04 9.99 -13.57
N LYS A 45 -5.79 9.02 -14.10
CA LYS A 45 -5.50 8.31 -15.36
C LYS A 45 -4.12 7.66 -15.43
N GLN A 46 -3.42 7.53 -14.31
CA GLN A 46 -2.10 6.94 -14.33
C GLN A 46 -2.22 5.42 -14.50
N GLN A 47 -1.53 4.91 -15.51
CA GLN A 47 -1.32 3.47 -15.66
C GLN A 47 -0.12 3.04 -14.82
N LEU A 48 -0.32 1.97 -14.05
CA LEU A 48 0.63 1.48 -13.06
C LEU A 48 0.81 -0.02 -13.25
N GLN A 49 2.05 -0.48 -13.18
CA GLN A 49 2.39 -1.90 -13.12
C GLN A 49 2.68 -2.29 -11.69
N VAL A 50 2.19 -3.45 -11.27
CA VAL A 50 2.55 -4.06 -9.99
C VAL A 50 3.99 -4.56 -10.07
N ILE A 51 4.87 -3.98 -9.26
CA ILE A 51 6.30 -4.31 -9.21
C ILE A 51 6.69 -5.14 -7.99
N ASN A 52 5.88 -5.11 -6.93
CA ASN A 52 6.09 -5.94 -5.74
C ASN A 52 4.77 -6.15 -4.98
N ILE A 53 4.70 -7.21 -4.18
CA ILE A 53 3.62 -7.47 -3.23
C ILE A 53 4.26 -7.96 -1.93
N ASN A 54 4.10 -7.17 -0.88
CA ASN A 54 4.60 -7.44 0.46
C ASN A 54 3.45 -7.83 1.38
N SER A 55 3.76 -8.39 2.55
CA SER A 55 2.78 -8.66 3.59
C SER A 55 3.18 -7.97 4.89
N ILE A 56 2.23 -7.25 5.47
CA ILE A 56 2.36 -6.60 6.78
C ILE A 56 1.59 -7.44 7.78
N GLU A 57 2.30 -7.95 8.78
CA GLU A 57 1.76 -8.83 9.81
C GLU A 57 1.73 -8.13 11.16
N PHE A 58 0.57 -8.14 11.78
CA PHE A 58 0.32 -7.79 13.17
C PHE A 58 -0.09 -9.04 13.95
N LYS A 59 -0.08 -8.96 15.29
CA LYS A 59 -0.37 -10.06 16.21
C LYS A 59 -1.60 -10.93 15.87
N HIS A 60 -2.65 -10.33 15.29
CA HIS A 60 -3.93 -11.01 15.02
C HIS A 60 -4.39 -10.93 13.56
N GLN A 61 -3.62 -10.29 12.67
CA GLN A 61 -4.01 -10.09 11.29
C GLN A 61 -2.79 -9.81 10.41
N HIS A 62 -2.87 -10.16 9.14
CA HIS A 62 -1.94 -9.67 8.14
C HIS A 62 -2.71 -9.18 6.93
N TYR A 63 -2.11 -8.27 6.17
CA TYR A 63 -2.64 -7.80 4.90
C TYR A 63 -1.52 -7.59 3.90
N SER A 64 -1.88 -7.66 2.61
CA SER A 64 -0.94 -7.35 1.54
C SER A 64 -0.80 -5.85 1.33
N GLN A 65 0.43 -5.44 1.03
CA GLN A 65 0.75 -4.15 0.46
C GLN A 65 1.25 -4.36 -0.98
N ILE A 66 0.47 -3.90 -1.95
CA ILE A 66 0.86 -3.92 -3.36
C ILE A 66 1.67 -2.67 -3.64
N VAL A 67 2.84 -2.82 -4.25
CA VAL A 67 3.68 -1.71 -4.70
C VAL A 67 3.59 -1.61 -6.21
N ALA A 68 3.21 -0.43 -6.69
CA ALA A 68 3.00 -0.17 -8.09
C ALA A 68 3.75 1.08 -8.55
N GLN A 69 4.15 1.08 -9.83
CA GLN A 69 4.90 2.17 -10.43
C GLN A 69 4.43 2.41 -11.87
N GLY A 70 4.39 3.67 -12.27
CA GLY A 70 4.05 4.08 -13.63
C GLY A 70 5.29 4.51 -14.40
N SER A 71 5.13 5.51 -15.27
CA SER A 71 6.26 6.13 -15.99
C SER A 71 7.16 7.01 -15.09
N SER A 72 6.62 7.50 -13.97
CA SER A 72 7.38 8.26 -12.97
C SER A 72 8.11 7.35 -11.98
N ALA A 73 9.17 7.86 -11.36
CA ALA A 73 9.86 7.17 -10.27
C ALA A 73 9.01 6.99 -9.00
N GLN A 74 7.95 7.78 -8.83
CA GLN A 74 7.06 7.71 -7.66
C GLN A 74 6.41 6.32 -7.54
N LEU A 75 6.55 5.72 -6.37
CA LEU A 75 5.86 4.48 -6.00
C LEU A 75 4.51 4.79 -5.36
N ILE A 76 3.53 3.95 -5.67
CA ILE A 76 2.19 3.98 -5.11
C ILE A 76 1.96 2.65 -4.40
N TYR A 77 1.50 2.74 -3.15
CA TYR A 77 1.27 1.60 -2.31
C TYR A 77 -0.24 1.44 -2.11
N LEU A 78 -0.73 0.20 -2.25
CA LEU A 78 -2.15 -0.14 -2.12
C LEU A 78 -2.30 -1.20 -1.05
N SER A 79 -3.30 -1.06 -0.20
CA SER A 79 -3.80 -2.16 0.62
C SER A 79 -5.33 -2.20 0.58
N PHE A 80 -5.88 -3.38 0.82
CA PHE A 80 -7.32 -3.62 0.81
C PHE A 80 -7.76 -4.02 2.22
N PRO A 81 -7.84 -3.06 3.16
CA PRO A 81 -8.24 -3.37 4.52
C PRO A 81 -9.65 -3.94 4.54
N ASN A 82 -9.92 -4.90 5.41
CA ASN A 82 -11.26 -5.46 5.58
C ASN A 82 -12.16 -4.44 6.30
N ASN A 83 -12.78 -3.56 5.52
CA ASN A 83 -13.68 -2.52 6.01
C ASN A 83 -15.07 -2.66 5.37
N ALA A 84 -16.11 -2.29 6.10
CA ALA A 84 -17.50 -2.42 5.64
C ALA A 84 -17.81 -1.60 4.38
N GLN A 85 -17.03 -0.54 4.14
CA GLN A 85 -17.22 0.40 3.03
C GLN A 85 -16.50 -0.06 1.74
N HIS A 86 -15.81 -1.20 1.76
CA HIS A 86 -15.02 -1.72 0.63
C HIS A 86 -14.06 -0.65 0.06
N LEU A 87 -13.42 0.10 0.96
CA LEU A 87 -12.41 1.09 0.63
C LEU A 87 -11.04 0.42 0.48
N MET A 88 -10.26 0.97 -0.43
CA MET A 88 -8.85 0.69 -0.59
C MET A 88 -8.07 1.83 0.07
N GLN A 89 -6.94 1.48 0.67
CA GLN A 89 -5.98 2.47 1.13
C GLN A 89 -4.96 2.74 0.03
N LEU A 90 -4.77 4.01 -0.27
CA LEU A 90 -3.74 4.52 -1.16
C LEU A 90 -2.70 5.24 -0.33
N SER A 91 -1.44 4.89 -0.52
CA SER A 91 -0.34 5.40 0.30
C SER A 91 0.82 5.87 -0.57
N LEU A 92 1.48 6.94 -0.13
CA LEU A 92 2.73 7.45 -0.68
C LEU A 92 3.79 7.47 0.42
N LEU A 93 4.97 6.95 0.12
CA LEU A 93 6.12 7.08 1.01
C LEU A 93 6.60 8.54 1.00
N LEU A 94 6.61 9.17 2.16
CA LEU A 94 7.11 10.51 2.35
C LEU A 94 8.63 10.49 2.50
N THR A 95 9.30 11.40 1.79
CA THR A 95 10.70 11.70 2.07
C THR A 95 10.80 12.55 3.33
N ARG A 96 11.99 12.62 3.92
CA ARG A 96 12.26 13.55 5.04
C ARG A 96 11.91 15.00 4.67
N ALA A 97 12.20 15.43 3.45
CA ALA A 97 11.88 16.77 2.99
C ALA A 97 10.36 17.00 2.90
N ASP A 98 9.60 15.98 2.50
CA ASP A 98 8.13 16.05 2.54
C ASP A 98 7.64 16.19 3.99
N VAL A 99 8.16 15.40 4.94
CA VAL A 99 7.76 15.49 6.36
C VAL A 99 8.06 16.87 6.93
N GLU A 100 9.27 17.40 6.72
CA GLU A 100 9.69 18.73 7.17
C GLU A 100 8.83 19.86 6.54
N ALA A 101 8.34 19.66 5.31
CA ALA A 101 7.47 20.61 4.64
C ALA A 101 6.02 20.52 5.14
N LEU A 102 5.54 19.30 5.42
CA LEU A 102 4.14 19.04 5.72
C LEU A 102 3.78 19.25 7.18
N PHE A 103 4.73 19.07 8.11
CA PHE A 103 4.46 19.06 9.55
C PHE A 103 5.51 19.86 10.34
N ASP A 104 5.10 20.37 11.50
CA ASP A 104 6.04 20.92 12.46
C ASP A 104 6.87 19.79 13.07
N MET A 105 8.19 19.95 13.11
CA MET A 105 9.09 18.87 13.53
C MET A 105 9.15 18.66 15.03
N GLN A 106 8.78 19.68 15.82
CA GLN A 106 8.60 19.53 17.26
C GLN A 106 7.37 18.67 17.51
N ASP A 107 6.22 19.02 16.92
CA ASP A 107 4.98 18.25 17.07
C ASP A 107 5.14 16.82 16.53
N PHE A 108 5.83 16.65 15.39
CA PHE A 108 6.09 15.33 14.80
C PHE A 108 6.94 14.44 15.71
N SER A 109 7.87 15.00 16.48
CA SER A 109 8.68 14.23 17.42
C SER A 109 7.85 13.64 18.57
N GLU A 110 6.74 14.27 18.93
CA GLU A 110 5.87 13.82 20.03
C GLU A 110 5.18 12.48 19.73
N ILE A 111 5.10 12.06 18.46
CA ILE A 111 4.51 10.77 18.05
C ILE A 111 5.17 9.59 18.76
N PHE A 112 6.45 9.71 19.07
CA PHE A 112 7.27 8.66 19.67
C PHE A 112 7.30 8.73 21.20
N GLU A 113 6.65 9.73 21.81
CA GLU A 113 6.62 9.92 23.25
C GLU A 113 5.43 9.23 23.90
N ALA A 114 5.69 8.46 24.96
CA ALA A 114 4.65 7.78 25.72
C ALA A 114 3.74 8.79 26.44
N PRO A 115 2.40 8.56 26.50
CA PRO A 115 1.71 7.33 26.16
C PRO A 115 1.08 7.31 24.75
N GLY A 116 1.52 8.18 23.84
CA GLY A 116 0.96 8.29 22.49
C GLY A 116 -0.29 9.17 22.40
N ASN A 117 -0.11 10.49 22.54
CA ASN A 117 -1.18 11.48 22.40
C ASN A 117 -0.80 12.59 21.42
N ALA A 118 0.04 12.29 20.42
CA ALA A 118 0.51 13.30 19.49
C ALA A 118 -0.63 13.88 18.64
N HIS A 119 -0.52 15.17 18.37
CA HIS A 119 -1.44 15.91 17.51
C HIS A 119 -0.61 16.64 16.46
N LEU A 120 -0.94 16.46 15.19
CA LEU A 120 -0.27 17.19 14.10
C LEU A 120 -1.26 18.11 13.41
N THR A 121 -0.75 19.26 12.99
CA THR A 121 -1.43 20.17 12.06
C THR A 121 -0.64 20.23 10.76
N SER A 122 -1.31 20.05 9.63
CA SER A 122 -0.67 20.15 8.32
C SER A 122 -0.33 21.61 7.99
N LEU A 123 0.92 21.88 7.62
CA LEU A 123 1.44 23.24 7.39
C LEU A 123 1.22 23.74 5.95
N LEU A 124 1.38 22.87 4.94
CA LEU A 124 1.40 23.26 3.53
C LEU A 124 0.27 22.62 2.72
N LYS A 125 -0.69 23.45 2.31
CA LYS A 125 -1.74 23.07 1.34
C LYS A 125 -1.31 23.24 -0.12
N GLN A 126 -0.16 23.86 -0.39
CA GLN A 126 0.42 23.96 -1.74
C GLN A 126 1.54 22.93 -1.91
N HIS A 127 1.19 21.66 -1.72
CA HIS A 127 2.07 20.51 -1.91
C HIS A 127 1.46 19.55 -2.92
N SER A 128 2.29 18.75 -3.62
CA SER A 128 1.82 17.74 -4.57
C SER A 128 0.87 16.71 -3.94
N TYR A 129 0.90 16.57 -2.62
CA TYR A 129 0.07 15.64 -1.84
C TYR A 129 -1.04 16.33 -1.05
N ALA A 130 -1.31 17.62 -1.30
CA ALA A 130 -2.27 18.39 -0.51
C ALA A 130 -3.68 17.76 -0.48
N ASP A 131 -4.11 17.13 -1.58
CA ASP A 131 -5.42 16.46 -1.66
C ASP A 131 -5.52 15.21 -0.76
N MET A 132 -4.38 14.65 -0.33
CA MET A 132 -4.30 13.52 0.59
C MET A 132 -4.23 13.95 2.06
N LEU A 133 -3.91 15.22 2.35
CA LEU A 133 -3.68 15.71 3.72
C LEU A 133 -4.96 16.08 4.45
N SER A 134 -5.07 15.66 5.70
CA SER A 134 -6.03 16.20 6.66
C SER A 134 -5.52 17.52 7.23
N ASP A 135 -6.41 18.39 7.67
CA ASP A 135 -6.00 19.61 8.39
C ASP A 135 -5.31 19.26 9.71
N THR A 136 -5.84 18.26 10.41
CA THR A 136 -5.30 17.75 11.68
C THR A 136 -5.25 16.23 11.70
N TYR A 137 -4.29 15.70 12.45
CA TYR A 137 -4.14 14.26 12.72
C TYR A 137 -4.03 14.02 14.23
N ILE A 138 -4.65 12.94 14.70
CA ILE A 138 -4.63 12.51 16.11
C ILE A 138 -4.09 11.08 16.15
N GLN A 139 -3.13 10.83 17.04
CA GLN A 139 -2.55 9.51 17.23
C GLN A 139 -3.60 8.46 17.62
N GLN A 140 -3.53 7.29 16.99
CA GLN A 140 -4.41 6.15 17.26
C GLN A 140 -3.63 4.97 17.81
N GLU A 141 -2.56 4.57 17.13
CA GLU A 141 -1.69 3.49 17.57
C GLU A 141 -0.35 4.06 18.06
N PHE A 142 0.10 3.58 19.21
CA PHE A 142 1.40 3.89 19.80
C PHE A 142 2.19 2.60 19.98
N MET A 143 3.34 2.48 19.30
CA MET A 143 4.31 1.40 19.47
C MET A 143 3.69 0.00 19.36
N THR A 144 2.84 -0.24 18.36
CA THR A 144 2.39 -1.60 18.05
C THR A 144 3.49 -2.33 17.30
N THR A 145 3.76 -3.60 17.62
CA THR A 145 4.79 -4.37 16.92
C THR A 145 4.22 -5.32 15.86
N GLY A 146 5.05 -5.65 14.88
CA GLY A 146 4.70 -6.56 13.80
C GLY A 146 5.88 -6.94 12.93
N TYR A 147 5.60 -7.67 11.84
CA TYR A 147 6.60 -8.14 10.89
C TYR A 147 6.27 -7.69 9.47
N TYR A 148 7.28 -7.22 8.76
CA TYR A 148 7.20 -6.87 7.36
C TYR A 148 7.87 -7.94 6.50
N HIS A 149 7.10 -8.55 5.62
CA HIS A 149 7.54 -9.64 4.75
C HIS A 149 7.62 -9.17 3.30
N GLN A 150 8.77 -9.34 2.65
CA GLN A 150 8.95 -9.04 1.23
C GLN A 150 8.40 -10.15 0.32
N GLN A 151 7.21 -10.65 0.64
CA GLN A 151 6.53 -11.74 -0.07
C GLN A 151 5.01 -11.64 0.10
N ASP A 152 4.26 -12.15 -0.88
CA ASP A 152 2.80 -12.22 -0.87
C ASP A 152 2.28 -13.43 -0.08
N PHE A 153 1.71 -13.17 1.09
CA PHE A 153 1.10 -14.15 1.98
C PHE A 153 -0.43 -14.05 2.03
N ARG A 154 -1.10 -13.39 1.06
CA ARG A 154 -2.59 -13.28 1.10
C ARG A 154 -3.32 -14.62 1.15
N ASN A 155 -2.72 -15.67 0.58
CA ASN A 155 -3.32 -16.99 0.43
C ASN A 155 -2.63 -18.08 1.28
N SER A 156 -1.73 -17.69 2.19
CA SER A 156 -0.95 -18.61 3.02
C SER A 156 -0.50 -17.90 4.29
N PRO A 157 -0.44 -18.56 5.46
CA PRO A 157 0.08 -17.92 6.66
C PRO A 157 1.55 -17.46 6.45
N PRO A 158 1.96 -16.30 6.99
CA PRO A 158 3.36 -15.92 7.05
C PRO A 158 4.21 -16.94 7.85
N PRO A 159 5.54 -16.97 7.63
CA PRO A 159 6.48 -17.79 8.39
C PRO A 159 6.35 -17.53 9.89
N GLN A 160 6.45 -18.58 10.70
CA GLN A 160 6.44 -18.42 12.15
C GLN A 160 7.80 -17.89 12.63
N PHE A 161 7.80 -17.22 13.79
CA PHE A 161 9.02 -16.66 14.42
C PHE A 161 10.17 -17.68 14.61
N THR A 162 9.86 -18.98 14.61
CA THR A 162 10.86 -20.06 14.72
C THR A 162 11.57 -20.39 13.41
N GLU A 163 11.21 -19.74 12.30
CA GLU A 163 11.75 -20.01 10.97
C GLU A 163 12.81 -18.97 10.58
N ASP A 164 13.85 -19.41 9.85
CA ASP A 164 14.99 -18.58 9.47
C ASP A 164 14.62 -17.43 8.49
N GLU A 165 13.44 -17.52 7.85
CA GLU A 165 12.89 -16.53 6.91
C GLU A 165 11.77 -15.67 7.55
N HIS A 166 11.86 -15.36 8.83
CA HIS A 166 10.91 -14.44 9.47
C HIS A 166 11.04 -13.02 8.90
N GLY A 167 9.92 -12.30 8.84
CA GLY A 167 9.87 -10.94 8.35
C GLY A 167 10.70 -9.97 9.22
N ARG A 168 10.94 -8.76 8.71
CA ARG A 168 11.62 -7.69 9.45
C ARG A 168 10.70 -7.18 10.55
N GLU A 169 11.15 -7.19 11.80
CA GLU A 169 10.39 -6.61 12.90
C GLU A 169 10.29 -5.08 12.76
N PHE A 170 9.13 -4.54 13.14
CA PHE A 170 8.89 -3.10 13.19
C PHE A 170 8.11 -2.69 14.44
N GLU A 171 8.30 -1.44 14.83
CA GLU A 171 7.37 -0.65 15.64
C GLU A 171 6.49 0.20 14.72
N TYR A 172 5.20 0.29 15.06
CA TYR A 172 4.18 0.92 14.27
C TYR A 172 3.45 2.00 15.05
N TYR A 173 3.35 3.17 14.43
CA TYR A 173 2.65 4.33 14.95
C TYR A 173 1.66 4.81 13.89
N THR A 174 0.48 5.24 14.30
CA THR A 174 -0.49 5.83 13.38
C THR A 174 -1.12 7.07 13.92
N LEU A 175 -1.39 8.00 13.01
CA LEU A 175 -2.27 9.12 13.27
C LEU A 175 -3.35 9.15 12.20
N THR A 176 -4.58 9.49 12.59
CA THR A 176 -5.72 9.56 11.66
C THR A 176 -6.33 10.96 11.66
N GLY A 177 -6.92 11.32 10.52
CA GLY A 177 -7.55 12.61 10.29
C GLY A 177 -8.59 12.53 9.17
N GLY A 178 -9.29 13.64 8.92
CA GLY A 178 -10.25 13.76 7.82
C GLY A 178 -11.38 12.73 7.90
N GLU A 179 -12.02 12.63 9.07
CA GLU A 179 -13.06 11.62 9.35
C GLU A 179 -12.54 10.18 9.20
N GLU A 180 -11.35 9.90 9.71
CA GLU A 180 -10.69 8.58 9.66
C GLU A 180 -10.37 8.08 8.23
N LYS A 181 -10.48 8.95 7.22
CA LYS A 181 -10.17 8.61 5.82
C LYS A 181 -8.76 8.96 5.41
N ARG A 182 -7.98 9.58 6.29
CA ARG A 182 -6.59 9.98 6.04
C ARG A 182 -5.75 9.53 7.22
N SER A 183 -4.55 9.01 6.94
CA SER A 183 -3.65 8.51 7.95
C SER A 183 -2.20 8.84 7.65
N ILE A 184 -1.40 8.91 8.71
CA ILE A 184 0.05 8.86 8.67
C ILE A 184 0.43 7.54 9.32
N GLU A 185 1.09 6.66 8.58
CA GLU A 185 1.52 5.35 9.05
C GLU A 185 3.05 5.34 9.13
N ILE A 186 3.60 5.04 10.30
CA ILE A 186 5.04 5.08 10.53
C ILE A 186 5.51 3.70 10.95
N PHE A 187 6.50 3.18 10.22
CA PHE A 187 7.18 1.93 10.53
C PHE A 187 8.62 2.25 10.91
N ILE A 188 9.03 1.88 12.13
CA ILE A 188 10.42 1.93 12.56
C ILE A 188 10.92 0.49 12.63
N PHE A 189 11.88 0.15 11.78
CA PHE A 189 12.45 -1.18 11.71
C PHE A 189 13.59 -1.36 12.73
N GLU A 190 13.91 -2.61 13.07
CA GLU A 190 14.98 -2.98 14.01
C GLU A 190 16.36 -2.34 13.72
N ASN A 191 16.65 -2.01 12.46
CA ASN A 191 17.89 -1.38 12.04
C ASN A 191 17.87 0.15 12.13
N GLY A 192 16.77 0.74 12.62
CA GLY A 192 16.55 2.18 12.72
C GLY A 192 16.02 2.83 11.44
N ASP A 193 15.79 2.07 10.37
CA ASP A 193 15.13 2.60 9.18
C ASP A 193 13.70 3.01 9.53
N THR A 194 13.28 4.16 9.02
CA THR A 194 11.94 4.70 9.27
C THR A 194 11.25 4.95 7.94
N ASP A 195 10.12 4.27 7.73
CA ASP A 195 9.23 4.53 6.61
C ASP A 195 8.00 5.29 7.11
N ILE A 196 7.67 6.39 6.44
CA ILE A 196 6.52 7.24 6.78
C ILE A 196 5.61 7.30 5.57
N TYR A 197 4.38 6.80 5.70
CA TYR A 197 3.40 6.80 4.63
C TYR A 197 2.31 7.84 4.89
N LEU A 198 2.02 8.65 3.88
CA LEU A 198 0.78 9.43 3.82
C LEU A 198 -0.28 8.61 3.09
N SER A 199 -1.35 8.32 3.80
CA SER A 199 -2.36 7.35 3.38
C SER A 199 -3.75 7.96 3.38
N TYR A 200 -4.60 7.47 2.48
CA TYR A 200 -5.99 7.88 2.43
C TYR A 200 -6.88 6.81 1.81
N LEU A 201 -8.11 6.75 2.31
CA LEU A 201 -9.10 5.76 1.88
C LEU A 201 -9.88 6.26 0.66
N ARG A 202 -10.01 5.38 -0.32
CA ARG A 202 -10.79 5.61 -1.54
C ARG A 202 -11.61 4.39 -1.94
N PRO A 203 -12.77 4.60 -2.59
CA PRO A 203 -13.53 3.51 -3.18
C PRO A 203 -12.67 2.67 -4.13
N ILE A 204 -12.82 1.34 -4.10
CA ILE A 204 -12.09 0.42 -4.99
C ILE A 204 -12.35 0.70 -6.48
N ASN A 205 -13.52 1.25 -6.83
CA ASN A 205 -13.86 1.63 -8.21
C ASN A 205 -13.08 2.84 -8.74
N GLU A 206 -12.23 3.48 -7.92
CA GLU A 206 -11.23 4.42 -8.42
C GLU A 206 -10.16 3.72 -9.27
N ILE A 207 -10.03 2.39 -9.20
CA ILE A 207 -9.33 1.59 -10.21
C ILE A 207 -10.31 1.28 -11.33
N ALA A 208 -10.11 1.93 -12.48
CA ALA A 208 -11.03 1.90 -13.60
C ALA A 208 -10.79 0.72 -14.55
N GLU A 209 -9.53 0.37 -14.77
CA GLU A 209 -9.13 -0.67 -15.73
C GLU A 209 -8.08 -1.59 -15.11
N LEU A 210 -8.13 -2.87 -15.49
CA LEU A 210 -7.30 -3.96 -15.00
C LEU A 210 -6.85 -4.82 -16.18
N TRP A 211 -5.57 -5.18 -16.23
CA TRP A 211 -5.02 -6.10 -17.21
C TRP A 211 -4.14 -7.12 -16.53
N ALA A 212 -4.38 -8.40 -16.83
CA ALA A 212 -3.52 -9.45 -16.34
C ALA A 212 -2.19 -9.42 -17.11
N LYS A 213 -1.10 -9.78 -16.44
CA LYS A 213 0.20 -9.92 -17.11
C LYS A 213 0.09 -10.81 -18.36
N GLY A 214 0.61 -10.32 -19.48
CA GLY A 214 0.65 -11.06 -20.74
C GLY A 214 -0.63 -11.03 -21.59
N GLU A 215 -1.62 -10.21 -21.20
CA GLU A 215 -2.69 -9.73 -22.08
C GLU A 215 -2.19 -8.60 -22.98
#